data_AF-A0A0G1JSH1-F1
#
_entry.id   AF-A0A0G1JSH1-F1
#
_cell.length_a   1.000
_cell.length_b   1.000
_cell.length_c   1.000
_cell.angle_alpha   90.00
_cell.angle_beta   90.00
_cell.angle_gamma   90.00
#
_symmetry.space_group_name_H-M   'P 1'
#
loop_
_entity.id
_entity.type
_entity.pdbx_description
1 polymer ?
#
loop_
_entity_poly.entity_id
_entity_poly.type
_entity_poly.pdbx_seq_one_letter_code
_entity_poly.pdbx_strand_id
1 'polypeptide(L)'
;MGQEILNEEWMAIIEAGVSQVLENFAPISKAAGDKPISPVDFSPSSLSGGADDRDWGELSEKEKNFIREKVFSKLKFDRTTTQPVVTYTFSAPDGASWSGVANTWVYETGRKDEGMYLHISRFPDGEEEFFIAPREYL
;
A
#
# COMPACT_ATOMS: atom_id res chain seq x y z
N MET A 1 21.87 -17.65 -1.19
CA MET A 1 20.74 -18.32 -0.52
C MET A 1 20.29 -17.39 0.61
N GLY A 2 19.39 -16.44 0.32
CA GLY A 2 18.79 -15.57 1.34
C GLY A 2 17.67 -16.33 2.03
N GLN A 3 17.80 -16.52 3.34
CA GLN A 3 16.85 -17.26 4.17
C GLN A 3 15.54 -16.48 4.34
N GLU A 4 14.42 -17.20 4.43
CA GLU A 4 13.11 -16.65 4.80
C GLU A 4 13.20 -15.85 6.11
N ILE A 5 12.95 -14.55 6.06
CA ILE A 5 12.92 -13.69 7.27
C ILE A 5 11.48 -13.25 7.52
N LEU A 6 10.53 -14.18 7.61
CA LEU A 6 9.30 -13.92 8.36
C LEU A 6 9.45 -14.55 9.75
N ASN A 7 10.38 -13.99 10.52
CA ASN A 7 10.60 -14.37 11.91
C ASN A 7 9.76 -13.48 12.84
N GLU A 8 9.73 -13.82 14.13
CA GLU A 8 8.92 -13.08 15.12
C GLU A 8 9.30 -11.60 15.23
N GLU A 9 10.58 -11.28 15.07
CA GLU A 9 11.09 -9.91 15.10
C GLU A 9 10.58 -9.09 13.92
N TRP A 10 10.69 -9.61 12.70
CA TRP A 10 10.19 -8.93 11.49
C TRP A 10 8.68 -8.80 11.49
N MET A 11 7.96 -9.83 11.95
CA MET A 11 6.50 -9.76 12.11
C MET A 11 6.09 -8.64 13.09
N ALA A 12 6.81 -8.47 14.20
CA ALA A 12 6.56 -7.41 15.16
C ALA A 12 6.85 -6.02 14.56
N ILE A 13 7.93 -5.89 13.78
CA ILE A 13 8.26 -4.66 13.06
C ILE A 13 7.15 -4.29 12.07
N ILE A 14 6.68 -5.25 11.25
CA ILE A 14 5.59 -5.02 10.30
C ILE A 14 4.32 -4.59 11.03
N GLU A 15 3.96 -5.24 12.13
CA GLU A 15 2.73 -4.92 12.87
C GLU A 15 2.76 -3.52 13.49
N ALA A 16 3.88 -3.15 14.11
CA ALA A 16 4.10 -1.82 14.66
C ALA A 16 4.16 -0.76 13.54
N GLY A 17 4.92 -1.04 12.49
CA GLY A 17 5.10 -0.17 11.33
C GLY A 17 3.79 0.13 10.61
N VAL A 18 2.99 -0.90 10.30
CA VAL A 18 1.67 -0.72 9.68
C VAL A 18 0.77 0.14 10.55
N SER A 19 0.79 -0.09 11.87
CA SER A 19 -0.02 0.71 12.80
C SER A 19 0.42 2.18 12.79
N GLN A 20 1.71 2.44 12.93
CA GLN A 20 2.29 3.78 12.95
C GLN A 20 2.05 4.52 11.63
N VAL A 21 2.28 3.86 10.50
CA VAL A 21 2.11 4.42 9.16
C VAL A 21 0.64 4.82 8.92
N LEU A 22 -0.31 3.97 9.33
CA LEU A 22 -1.74 4.29 9.21
C LEU A 22 -2.21 5.33 10.22
N GLU A 23 -1.68 5.37 11.43
CA GLU A 23 -2.01 6.40 12.43
C GLU A 23 -1.51 7.79 12.02
N ASN A 24 -0.37 7.85 11.31
CA ASN A 24 0.19 9.08 10.78
C ASN A 24 -0.38 9.48 9.42
N PHE A 25 -1.32 8.71 8.86
CA PHE A 25 -1.96 9.07 7.61
C PHE A 25 -2.75 10.36 7.77
N ALA A 26 -2.40 11.37 6.98
CA ALA A 26 -3.13 12.61 6.87
C ALA A 26 -3.65 12.73 5.42
N PRO A 27 -4.98 12.65 5.19
CA PRO A 27 -5.53 12.83 3.86
C PRO A 27 -5.32 14.29 3.42
N ILE A 28 -4.53 14.50 2.37
CA ILE A 28 -4.37 15.83 1.78
C ILE A 28 -5.47 16.02 0.73
N SER A 29 -6.45 16.89 1.02
CA SER A 29 -7.42 17.34 0.03
C SER A 29 -6.74 18.23 -1.00
N LYS A 30 -7.00 18.00 -2.30
CA LYS A 30 -6.54 18.80 -3.46
C LYS A 30 -6.26 20.27 -3.11
N ALA A 31 -4.99 20.62 -2.91
CA ALA A 31 -4.52 21.96 -3.21
C ALA A 31 -4.24 22.00 -4.72
N ALA A 32 -4.86 22.95 -5.41
CA ALA A 32 -4.86 23.12 -6.86
C ALA A 32 -3.50 22.85 -7.53
N GLY A 33 -3.49 21.97 -8.54
CA GLY A 33 -2.46 21.94 -9.59
C GLY A 33 -1.29 20.99 -9.39
N ASP A 34 -0.97 20.61 -8.15
CA ASP A 34 0.12 19.66 -7.87
C ASP A 34 -0.45 18.30 -7.46
N LYS A 35 0.08 17.23 -8.08
CA LYS A 35 -0.30 15.84 -7.79
C LYS A 35 -0.30 15.64 -6.26
N PRO A 36 -1.37 15.11 -5.65
CA PRO A 36 -1.33 14.79 -4.23
C PRO A 36 -0.19 13.79 -3.99
N ILE A 37 0.85 14.22 -3.28
CA ILE A 37 1.85 13.37 -2.62
C ILE A 37 1.30 13.25 -1.20
N SER A 38 0.76 12.13 -0.74
CA SER A 38 1.53 10.93 -0.47
C SER A 38 0.60 9.72 -0.50
N PRO A 39 0.75 8.78 -1.47
CA PRO A 39 0.31 7.41 -1.20
C PRO A 39 1.05 6.93 0.05
N VAL A 40 0.34 6.26 0.95
CA VAL A 40 0.99 5.52 2.02
C VAL A 40 1.71 4.35 1.38
N ASP A 41 3.04 4.36 1.46
CA ASP A 41 3.89 3.25 1.06
C ASP A 41 4.10 2.30 2.25
N PHE A 42 3.97 1.00 1.98
CA PHE A 42 4.21 -0.07 2.95
C PHE A 42 5.51 -0.82 2.64
N SER A 43 6.48 -0.13 2.05
CA SER A 43 7.84 -0.62 1.87
C SER A 43 8.48 -1.03 3.21
N PRO A 44 9.41 -2.01 3.20
CA PRO A 44 10.16 -2.41 4.39
C PRO A 44 10.78 -1.24 5.15
N SER A 45 11.34 -0.27 4.41
CA SER A 45 11.92 0.95 4.99
C SER A 45 10.89 1.79 5.73
N SER A 46 9.71 1.99 5.14
CA SER A 46 8.61 2.72 5.78
C SER A 46 8.09 2.02 7.05
N LEU A 47 8.00 0.69 7.02
CA LEU A 47 7.53 -0.12 8.15
C LEU A 47 8.55 -0.21 9.30
N SER A 48 9.83 -0.23 8.96
CA SER A 48 10.92 -0.43 9.92
C SER A 48 11.54 0.87 10.43
N GLY A 49 11.12 2.03 9.93
CA GLY A 49 11.78 3.31 10.21
C GLY A 49 13.19 3.39 9.61
N GLY A 50 13.41 2.70 8.48
CA GLY A 50 14.68 2.67 7.76
C GLY A 50 15.69 1.62 8.22
N ALA A 51 15.29 0.66 9.07
CA ALA A 51 16.16 -0.43 9.51
C ALA A 51 16.26 -1.57 8.46
N ASP A 52 15.28 -1.66 7.56
CA ASP A 52 15.26 -2.58 6.42
C ASP A 52 15.17 -1.75 5.14
N ASP A 53 16.23 -1.78 4.33
CA ASP A 53 16.39 -1.01 3.10
C ASP A 53 15.94 -1.77 1.84
N ARG A 54 15.43 -2.99 2.00
CA ARG A 54 14.92 -3.79 0.88
C ARG A 54 13.73 -3.10 0.20
N ASP A 55 13.68 -3.20 -1.11
CA ASP A 55 12.53 -2.80 -1.90
C ASP A 55 11.39 -3.82 -1.78
N TRP A 56 10.16 -3.41 -2.10
CA TRP A 56 8.99 -4.30 -2.13
C TRP A 56 9.23 -5.54 -3.00
N GLY A 57 9.85 -5.38 -4.17
CA GLY A 57 10.18 -6.47 -5.10
C GLY A 57 11.14 -7.52 -4.53
N GLU A 58 11.93 -7.16 -3.51
CA GLU A 58 12.91 -8.05 -2.87
C GLU A 58 12.28 -8.89 -1.73
N LEU A 59 11.05 -8.58 -1.33
CA LEU A 59 10.32 -9.35 -0.33
C LEU A 59 9.83 -10.68 -0.89
N SER A 60 9.87 -11.72 -0.06
CA SER A 60 9.20 -12.97 -0.37
C SER A 60 7.68 -12.80 -0.41
N GLU A 61 6.99 -13.67 -1.15
CA GLU A 61 5.51 -13.66 -1.17
C GLU A 61 4.89 -13.85 0.23
N LYS A 62 5.56 -14.58 1.13
CA LYS A 62 5.11 -14.74 2.52
C LYS A 62 5.13 -13.40 3.27
N GLU A 63 6.21 -12.62 3.12
CA GLU A 63 6.32 -11.29 3.73
C GLU A 63 5.28 -10.33 3.15
N LYS A 64 5.15 -10.27 1.81
CA LYS A 64 4.15 -9.44 1.13
C LYS A 64 2.73 -9.77 1.60
N ASN A 65 2.40 -11.06 1.71
CA ASN A 65 1.09 -11.49 2.17
C ASN A 65 0.84 -11.14 3.64
N PHE A 66 1.83 -11.30 4.51
CA PHE A 66 1.70 -10.90 5.90
C PHE A 66 1.49 -9.37 6.05
N ILE A 67 2.22 -8.55 5.29
CA ILE A 67 2.01 -7.10 5.27
C ILE A 67 0.58 -6.77 4.80
N ARG A 68 0.12 -7.38 3.69
CA ARG A 68 -1.26 -7.21 3.19
C ARG A 68 -2.30 -7.57 4.24
N GLU A 69 -2.15 -8.72 4.91
CA GLU A 69 -3.06 -9.16 5.98
C GLU A 69 -3.14 -8.15 7.12
N LYS A 70 -2.00 -7.61 7.57
CA LYS A 70 -1.95 -6.60 8.63
C LYS A 70 -2.60 -5.30 8.19
N VAL A 71 -2.31 -4.82 6.98
CA VAL A 71 -2.92 -3.61 6.43
C VAL A 71 -4.44 -3.77 6.33
N PHE A 72 -4.91 -4.86 5.72
CA PHE A 72 -6.35 -5.10 5.52
C PHE A 72 -7.09 -5.22 6.84
N SER A 73 -6.51 -5.91 7.82
CA SER A 73 -7.05 -6.01 9.18
C SER A 73 -7.20 -4.62 9.83
N LYS A 74 -6.15 -3.78 9.78
CA LYS A 74 -6.17 -2.43 10.36
C LYS A 74 -7.14 -1.48 9.64
N LEU A 75 -7.38 -1.71 8.35
CA LEU A 75 -8.37 -0.98 7.56
C LEU A 75 -9.80 -1.53 7.73
N LYS A 76 -9.98 -2.65 8.45
CA LYS A 76 -11.24 -3.41 8.53
C LYS A 76 -11.77 -3.71 7.11
N PHE A 77 -10.88 -4.12 6.22
CA PHE A 77 -11.16 -4.39 4.82
C PHE A 77 -11.18 -5.91 4.57
N ASP A 78 -12.20 -6.37 3.86
CA ASP A 78 -12.30 -7.75 3.39
C ASP A 78 -12.41 -7.76 1.85
N ARG A 79 -11.33 -8.23 1.21
CA ARG A 79 -11.24 -8.29 -0.24
C ARG A 79 -12.25 -9.25 -0.89
N THR A 80 -12.71 -10.27 -0.16
CA THR A 80 -13.59 -11.30 -0.73
C THR A 80 -15.02 -10.82 -0.90
N THR A 81 -15.43 -9.82 -0.12
CA THR A 81 -16.80 -9.30 -0.08
C THR A 81 -16.92 -7.86 -0.59
N THR A 82 -15.81 -7.13 -0.69
CA THR A 82 -15.84 -5.71 -1.08
C THR A 82 -15.65 -5.52 -2.58
N GLN A 83 -16.62 -4.86 -3.22
CA GLN A 83 -16.53 -4.45 -4.61
C GLN A 83 -15.78 -3.11 -4.76
N PRO A 84 -15.08 -2.87 -5.87
CA PRO A 84 -14.44 -1.59 -6.13
C PRO A 84 -15.50 -0.49 -6.34
N VAL A 85 -15.26 0.68 -5.76
CA VAL A 85 -16.12 1.87 -5.90
C VAL A 85 -15.68 2.80 -7.02
N VAL A 86 -14.40 2.72 -7.42
CA VAL A 86 -13.82 3.45 -8.55
C VAL A 86 -12.78 2.58 -9.24
N THR A 87 -12.66 2.71 -10.55
CA THR A 87 -11.55 2.16 -11.34
C THR A 87 -10.92 3.26 -12.17
N TYR A 88 -9.59 3.29 -12.22
CA TYR A 88 -8.86 4.23 -13.04
C TYR A 88 -7.54 3.62 -13.51
N THR A 89 -6.92 4.29 -14.46
CA THR A 89 -5.62 3.89 -15.00
C THR A 89 -4.55 4.75 -14.34
N PHE A 90 -3.66 4.12 -13.56
CA PHE A 90 -2.54 4.78 -12.93
C PHE A 90 -1.29 4.69 -13.83
N SER A 91 -0.72 5.84 -14.17
CA SER A 91 0.56 5.90 -14.86
C SER A 91 1.66 6.18 -13.84
N ALA A 92 2.56 5.19 -13.67
CA ALA A 92 3.76 5.35 -12.88
C ALA A 92 4.56 6.59 -13.35
N PRO A 93 5.19 7.36 -12.44
CA PRO A 93 6.15 8.40 -12.84
C PRO A 93 7.28 7.81 -13.70
N ASP A 94 7.72 8.56 -14.71
CA ASP A 94 8.85 8.16 -15.56
C ASP A 94 10.10 7.88 -14.69
N GLY A 95 10.72 6.72 -14.86
CA GLY A 95 11.94 6.32 -14.14
C GLY A 95 11.72 5.46 -12.89
N ALA A 96 10.47 5.16 -12.51
CA ALA A 96 10.20 4.11 -11.52
C ALA A 96 10.58 2.72 -12.08
N SER A 97 11.15 1.85 -11.25
CA SER A 97 11.51 0.47 -11.63
C SER A 97 10.28 -0.37 -12.01
N TRP A 98 9.10 0.00 -11.52
CA TRP A 98 7.77 -0.51 -11.89
C TRP A 98 7.15 0.35 -13.00
N SER A 99 7.84 0.50 -14.13
CA SER A 99 7.37 1.33 -15.24
C SER A 99 6.12 0.71 -15.89
N GLY A 100 4.98 1.41 -15.90
CA GLY A 100 3.81 0.92 -16.61
C GLY A 100 2.50 1.68 -16.36
N VAL A 101 1.51 1.27 -17.15
CA VAL A 101 0.11 1.67 -17.01
C VAL A 101 -0.58 0.57 -16.20
N ALA A 102 -0.91 0.86 -14.95
CA ALA A 102 -1.62 -0.06 -14.07
C ALA A 102 -3.12 0.18 -14.11
N ASN A 103 -3.91 -0.89 -14.03
CA ASN A 103 -5.32 -0.76 -13.69
C ASN A 103 -5.43 -0.70 -12.17
N THR A 104 -6.06 0.36 -11.66
CA THR A 104 -6.21 0.59 -10.23
C THR A 104 -7.68 0.51 -9.84
N TRP A 105 -7.96 -0.26 -8.81
CA TRP A 105 -9.27 -0.39 -8.18
C TRP A 105 -9.24 0.26 -6.80
N VAL A 106 -10.21 1.12 -6.55
CA VAL A 106 -10.38 1.79 -5.26
C VAL A 106 -11.48 1.10 -4.49
N TYR A 107 -11.21 0.78 -3.23
CA TYR A 107 -12.13 0.12 -2.33
C TYR A 107 -12.41 0.99 -1.10
N GLU A 108 -13.68 0.98 -0.67
CA GLU A 108 -14.03 1.52 0.65
C GLU A 108 -13.50 0.61 1.75
N THR A 109 -12.88 1.22 2.76
CA THR A 109 -12.43 0.53 3.96
C THR A 109 -13.38 0.83 5.12
N GLY A 110 -13.28 0.09 6.23
CA GLY A 110 -13.98 0.44 7.46
C GLY A 110 -13.42 1.69 8.16
N ARG A 111 -12.38 2.31 7.60
CA ARG A 111 -11.80 3.61 8.03
C ARG A 111 -11.99 4.71 6.99
N LYS A 112 -12.96 4.57 6.08
CA LYS A 112 -13.24 5.58 5.04
C LYS A 112 -13.55 6.98 5.58
N ASP A 113 -14.12 7.08 6.79
CA ASP A 113 -14.41 8.36 7.44
C ASP A 113 -13.13 9.14 7.80
N GLU A 114 -11.99 8.44 7.87
CA GLU A 114 -10.66 9.02 8.05
C GLU A 114 -9.97 9.32 6.69
N GLY A 115 -10.71 9.20 5.58
CA GLY A 115 -10.19 9.39 4.22
C GLY A 115 -9.32 8.22 3.71
N MET A 116 -9.32 7.07 4.40
CA MET A 116 -8.50 5.91 4.02
C MET A 116 -9.25 5.02 3.03
N TYR A 117 -8.95 5.15 1.74
CA TYR A 117 -9.39 4.22 0.70
C TYR A 117 -8.22 3.33 0.31
N LEU A 118 -8.51 2.05 0.05
CA LEU A 118 -7.50 1.11 -0.42
C LEU A 118 -7.45 1.15 -1.94
N HIS A 119 -6.29 1.50 -2.49
CA HIS A 119 -6.02 1.45 -3.92
C HIS A 119 -5.20 0.20 -4.18
N ILE A 120 -5.69 -0.68 -5.04
CA ILE A 120 -4.95 -1.87 -5.51
C ILE A 120 -4.67 -1.66 -6.99
N SER A 121 -3.39 -1.66 -7.35
CA SER A 121 -2.91 -1.48 -8.71
C SER A 121 -2.37 -2.80 -9.23
N ARG A 122 -2.80 -3.20 -10.43
CA ARG A 122 -2.27 -4.37 -11.13
C ARG A 122 -1.58 -3.95 -12.41
N PHE A 123 -0.30 -4.31 -12.51
CA PHE A 123 0.55 -4.03 -13.65
C PHE A 123 0.39 -5.11 -14.74
N PRO A 124 0.78 -4.81 -16.00
CA PRO A 124 0.65 -5.75 -17.12
C PRO A 124 1.43 -7.06 -16.95
N ASP A 125 2.51 -7.05 -16.18
CA ASP A 125 3.31 -8.23 -15.82
C ASP A 125 2.63 -9.12 -14.75
N GLY A 126 1.51 -8.66 -14.19
CA GLY A 126 0.75 -9.34 -13.15
C GLY A 126 1.14 -8.95 -11.73
N GLU A 127 2.14 -8.08 -11.53
CA GLU A 127 2.48 -7.57 -10.21
C GLU A 127 1.32 -6.75 -9.64
N GLU A 128 1.11 -6.89 -8.33
CA GLU A 128 0.07 -6.19 -7.59
C GLU A 128 0.68 -5.42 -6.42
N GLU A 129 0.42 -4.13 -6.44
CA GLU A 129 0.77 -3.20 -5.37
C GLU A 129 -0.49 -2.59 -4.78
N PHE A 130 -0.38 -2.10 -3.55
CA PHE A 130 -1.46 -1.38 -2.90
C PHE A 130 -0.93 -0.21 -2.11
N PHE A 131 -1.76 0.81 -1.96
CA PHE A 131 -1.46 1.99 -1.15
C PHE A 131 -2.76 2.57 -0.58
N ILE A 132 -2.64 3.43 0.43
CA ILE A 132 -3.76 4.17 1.01
C ILE A 132 -3.73 5.61 0.54
N ALA A 133 -4.87 6.07 0.05
CA ALA A 133 -5.08 7.43 -0.39
C ALA A 133 -6.57 7.84 -0.23
N PRO A 134 -6.90 9.14 -0.32
CA PRO A 134 -8.28 9.57 -0.44
C PRO A 134 -8.93 9.05 -1.73
N ARG A 135 -10.26 8.87 -1.73
CA ARG A 135 -11.03 8.41 -2.91
C ARG A 135 -10.75 9.21 -4.18
N GLU A 136 -10.48 10.50 -4.05
CA GLU A 136 -10.26 11.42 -5.16
C GLU A 136 -8.81 11.41 -5.70
N TYR A 137 -7.97 10.50 -5.20
CA TYR A 137 -6.64 10.24 -5.75
C TYR A 137 -6.79 9.59 -7.14
N LEU A 138 -6.96 10.44 -8.16
CA LEU A 138 -7.18 10.11 -9.57
C LEU A 138 -6.29 10.99 -10.45
#